data_AF-A9J5L3-F1
#
_entry.id   AF-A9J5L3-F1
#
_cell.length_a   1.000
_cell.length_b   1.000
_cell.length_c   1.000
_cell.angle_alpha   90.00
_cell.angle_beta   90.00
_cell.angle_gamma   90.00
#
_symmetry.space_group_name_H-M   'P 1'
#
loop_
_entity.id
_entity.type
_entity.pdbx_description
1 polymer ?
#
loop_
_entity_poly.entity_id
_entity_poly.type
_entity_poly.pdbx_seq_one_letter_code
_entity_poly.pdbx_strand_id
1 'polypeptide(L)' 'RRVQIPNWFLNRQKDYKDGRTTQITSNVLDVRLREDLERLKKMRVHRGLRHYWNTRVRGQHTRNSGRRGRTVGVSKTK' A
#
# COMPACT_ATOMS: atom_id res chain seq x y z
N ARG A 1 -23.70 -14.17 -18.22
CA ARG A 1 -22.58 -14.19 -19.19
C ARG A 1 -21.34 -13.65 -18.50
N ARG A 2 -20.23 -14.41 -18.43
CA ARG A 2 -18.93 -13.82 -18.06
C ARG A 2 -18.42 -13.06 -19.27
N VAL A 3 -18.04 -11.80 -19.05
CA VAL A 3 -17.37 -11.00 -20.06
C VAL A 3 -15.95 -11.54 -20.20
N GLN A 4 -15.47 -11.80 -21.42
CA GLN A 4 -14.09 -12.23 -21.66
C GLN A 4 -13.16 -11.02 -21.50
N ILE A 5 -12.79 -10.72 -20.26
CA ILE A 5 -11.84 -9.65 -19.93
C ILE A 5 -10.45 -10.29 -19.80
N PRO A 6 -9.43 -9.77 -20.49
CA PRO A 6 -8.07 -10.28 -20.35
C PRO A 6 -7.51 -10.13 -18.93
N ASN A 7 -6.73 -11.11 -18.47
CA ASN A 7 -6.15 -11.11 -17.13
C ASN A 7 -5.25 -9.90 -16.85
N TRP A 8 -4.55 -9.38 -17.86
CA TRP A 8 -3.67 -8.21 -17.74
C TRP A 8 -4.43 -6.92 -17.42
N PHE A 9 -5.75 -6.87 -17.65
CA PHE A 9 -6.58 -5.71 -17.35
C PHE A 9 -7.04 -5.66 -15.88
N LEU A 10 -6.99 -6.79 -15.17
CA LEU A 10 -7.53 -6.86 -13.81
C LEU A 10 -6.62 -6.16 -12.81
N ASN A 11 -7.21 -5.52 -11.80
CA ASN A 11 -6.50 -4.69 -10.82
C ASN A 11 -5.68 -5.48 -9.77
N ARG A 12 -5.95 -6.78 -9.58
CA ARG A 12 -5.14 -7.64 -8.70
C ARG A 12 -4.83 -8.96 -9.40
N GLN A 13 -3.60 -9.06 -9.87
CA GLN A 13 -3.09 -10.23 -10.59
C GLN A 13 -2.18 -11.04 -9.68
N LYS A 14 -2.25 -12.37 -9.77
CA LYS A 14 -1.39 -13.31 -9.02
C LYS A 14 -1.28 -12.94 -7.54
N ASP A 15 -2.41 -12.99 -6.83
CA ASP A 15 -2.44 -12.68 -5.41
C ASP A 15 -1.45 -13.55 -4.61
N TYR A 16 -0.81 -12.98 -3.58
CA TYR A 16 0.23 -13.69 -2.83
C TYR A 16 -0.31 -14.76 -1.86
N LYS A 17 -1.60 -14.72 -1.48
CA LYS A 17 -2.22 -15.75 -0.66
C LYS A 17 -2.76 -16.87 -1.53
N ASP A 18 -3.59 -16.50 -2.50
CA ASP A 18 -4.43 -17.46 -3.23
C ASP A 18 -3.91 -17.76 -4.66
N GLY A 19 -2.95 -16.99 -5.17
CA GLY A 19 -2.41 -17.12 -6.52
C GLY A 19 -3.34 -16.67 -7.65
N ARG A 20 -4.59 -16.30 -7.34
CA ARG A 20 -5.63 -15.96 -8.32
C ARG A 20 -5.51 -14.52 -8.83
N THR A 21 -6.00 -14.31 -10.06
CA THR A 21 -6.15 -13.00 -10.69
C THR A 21 -7.62 -12.61 -10.66
N THR A 22 -7.93 -11.47 -10.05
CA THR A 22 -9.30 -11.04 -9.74
C THR A 22 -9.47 -9.53 -9.94
N GLN A 23 -10.69 -9.11 -10.24
CA GLN A 23 -11.10 -7.71 -10.14
C GLN A 23 -11.70 -7.49 -8.75
N ILE A 24 -11.04 -6.69 -7.92
CA ILE A 24 -11.60 -6.29 -6.62
C ILE A 24 -12.39 -4.99 -6.76
N THR A 25 -13.56 -4.94 -6.13
CA THR A 25 -14.45 -3.78 -6.10
C THR A 25 -14.95 -3.47 -4.69
N SER A 26 -15.38 -2.22 -4.48
CA SER A 26 -16.05 -1.75 -3.26
C SER A 26 -15.22 -2.00 -1.98
N ASN A 27 -15.88 -2.33 -0.87
CA ASN A 27 -15.28 -2.51 0.45
C ASN A 27 -14.16 -3.56 0.50
N VAL A 28 -14.20 -4.55 -0.41
CA VAL A 28 -13.17 -5.59 -0.47
C VAL A 28 -11.81 -4.98 -0.85
N LEU A 29 -11.79 -3.88 -1.59
CA LEU A 29 -10.56 -3.17 -1.97
C LEU A 29 -9.82 -2.64 -0.74
N ASP A 30 -10.55 -1.98 0.16
CA ASP A 30 -9.98 -1.38 1.37
C ASP A 30 -9.48 -2.45 2.35
N VAL A 31 -10.22 -3.55 2.49
CA VAL A 31 -9.81 -4.69 3.32
C VAL A 31 -8.50 -5.28 2.79
N ARG A 32 -8.42 -5.51 1.48
CA ARG A 32 -7.22 -6.07 0.85
C ARG A 32 -6.03 -5.13 0.95
N LEU A 33 -6.22 -3.83 0.76
CA LEU A 33 -5.17 -2.83 0.96
C LEU A 33 -4.65 -2.84 2.41
N ARG A 34 -5.55 -2.92 3.40
CA ARG A 34 -5.17 -2.98 4.81
C ARG A 34 -4.34 -4.23 5.11
N GLU A 35 -4.80 -5.41 4.68
CA GLU A 35 -4.07 -6.67 4.88
C GLU A 35 -2.68 -6.65 4.23
N ASP A 36 -2.58 -6.11 3.01
CA ASP A 36 -1.31 -5.99 2.29
C ASP A 36 -0.33 -5.10 3.07
N LEU A 37 -0.80 -3.97 3.59
CA LEU A 37 0.03 -3.05 4.37
C LEU A 37 0.46 -3.65 5.71
N GLU A 38 -0.44 -4.32 6.44
CA GLU A 38 -0.10 -4.99 7.71
C GLU A 38 0.93 -6.10 7.51
N ARG A 39 0.84 -6.85 6.41
CA ARG A 39 1.87 -7.84 6.05
C ARG A 39 3.24 -7.20 5.89
N LEU A 40 3.33 -6.07 5.18
CA LEU A 40 4.60 -5.36 4.98
C LEU A 40 5.15 -4.79 6.29
N LYS A 41 4.29 -4.28 7.16
CA LYS A 41 4.68 -3.80 8.50
C LYS A 41 5.22 -4.94 9.36
N LYS A 42 4.55 -6.09 9.38
CA LYS A 42 4.98 -7.28 10.13
C LYS A 42 6.36 -7.78 9.71
N MET A 43 6.64 -7.82 8.42
CA MET A 43 7.96 -8.22 7.88
C MET A 43 9.04 -7.13 8.04
N ARG A 44 8.68 -5.93 8.53
CA ARG A 44 9.58 -4.76 8.65
C ARG A 44 10.30 -4.36 7.37
N VAL A 45 9.66 -4.56 6.21
CA VAL A 45 10.22 -4.05 4.96
C VAL A 45 10.13 -2.52 4.91
N HIS A 46 11.11 -1.86 4.29
CA HIS A 46 11.20 -0.39 4.26
C HIS A 46 9.90 0.29 3.75
N ARG A 47 9.23 -0.27 2.73
CA ARG A 47 7.92 0.24 2.27
C ARG A 47 6.85 0.16 3.35
N GLY A 48 6.81 -0.94 4.11
CA GLY A 48 5.87 -1.14 5.23
C GLY A 48 6.14 -0.19 6.39
N LEU A 49 7.41 -0.02 6.78
CA LEU A 49 7.83 0.94 7.80
C LEU A 49 7.47 2.38 7.41
N ARG A 50 7.65 2.75 6.15
CA ARG A 50 7.25 4.07 5.66
C ARG A 50 5.74 4.30 5.73
N HIS A 51 4.93 3.29 5.41
CA HIS A 51 3.48 3.34 5.61
C HIS A 51 3.11 3.42 7.10
N TYR A 52 3.85 2.77 7.99
CA TYR A 52 3.65 2.88 9.44
C TYR A 52 3.92 4.30 9.96
N TRP A 53 4.99 4.95 9.48
CA TRP A 53 5.32 6.34 9.82
C TRP A 53 4.57 7.39 9.00
N ASN A 54 3.62 7.01 8.14
CA ASN A 54 2.91 7.91 7.23
C ASN A 54 3.84 8.77 6.34
N THR A 55 4.97 8.20 5.90
CA THR A 55 5.91 8.85 4.98
C THR A 55 5.68 8.40 3.54
N ARG A 56 6.10 9.22 2.58
CA ARG A 56 5.99 8.91 1.15
C ARG A 56 6.83 7.68 0.79
N VAL A 57 6.26 6.78 -0.01
CA VAL A 57 6.84 5.44 -0.28
C VAL A 57 7.51 5.28 -1.65
N ARG A 58 7.30 6.23 -2.59
CA ARG A 58 7.76 6.14 -3.99
C ARG A 58 9.19 6.70 -4.22
N GLY A 59 10.05 6.65 -3.21
CA GLY A 59 11.44 7.16 -3.33
C GLY A 59 11.59 8.68 -3.23
N GLN A 60 10.53 9.41 -2.88
CA GLN A 60 10.61 10.85 -2.63
C GLN A 60 11.51 11.16 -1.43
N HIS A 61 12.33 12.22 -1.55
CA HIS A 61 13.15 12.71 -0.44
C HIS A 61 12.28 13.16 0.73
N THR A 62 12.56 12.65 1.93
CA THR A 62 11.77 12.93 3.15
C THR A 62 12.02 14.33 3.72
N ARG A 63 13.06 15.04 3.24
CA ARG A 63 13.41 16.38 3.72
C ARG A 63 12.32 17.40 3.42
N ASN A 64 11.89 17.52 2.16
CA ASN A 64 11.01 18.58 1.66
C ASN A 64 9.64 18.09 1.16
N SER A 65 9.47 16.78 0.91
CA SER A 65 8.24 16.22 0.33
C SER A 65 7.09 16.10 1.34
N GLY A 66 5.85 16.31 0.89
CA GLY A 66 4.65 16.07 1.70
C GLY A 66 4.36 17.14 2.76
N ARG A 67 5.02 18.30 2.68
CA ARG A 67 4.77 19.43 3.58
C ARG A 67 3.57 20.23 3.07
N ARG A 68 2.51 20.31 3.88
CA ARG A 68 1.37 21.24 3.74
C ARG A 68 0.97 21.65 5.17
N GLY A 69 1.35 22.86 5.60
CA GLY A 69 1.25 23.33 7.00
C GLY A 69 2.60 23.79 7.60
N ARG A 70 2.59 24.42 8.78
CA ARG A 70 3.79 25.06 9.40
C ARG A 70 4.81 24.09 10.02
N THR A 71 4.41 22.89 10.47
CA THR A 71 5.28 22.04 11.32
C THR A 71 5.38 20.60 10.83
N VAL A 72 6.58 20.01 10.90
CA VAL A 72 6.83 18.58 10.69
C VAL A 72 6.87 17.85 12.03
N GLY A 73 6.12 16.76 12.18
CA GLY A 73 6.17 15.91 13.38
C GLY A 73 7.54 15.24 13.49
N VAL A 74 8.25 15.47 14.60
CA VAL A 74 9.59 14.91 14.86
C VAL A 74 9.46 13.79 15.87
N SER A 75 9.86 12.56 15.53
CA SER A 75 10.03 11.50 16.53
C SER A 75 11.42 11.65 17.15
N LYS A 76 11.50 12.04 18.43
CA LYS A 76 12.72 11.91 19.21
C LYS A 76 12.69 10.57 19.94
N THR A 77 13.75 9.79 19.79
CA THR A 77 14.02 8.69 20.72
C THR A 77 14.49 9.32 22.02
N LYS A 78 13.89 8.91 23.15
CA LYS A 78 14.34 9.33 24.48
C LYS A 78 15.64 8.62 24.84
#